data_AF-A0A6N6W1E4-F1
#
_entry.id   AF-A0A6N6W1E4-F1
#
_cell.length_a   1.000
_cell.length_b   1.000
_cell.length_c   1.000
_cell.angle_alpha   90.00
_cell.angle_beta   90.00
_cell.angle_gamma   90.00
#
_symmetry.space_group_name_H-M   'P 1'
#
loop_
_entity.id
_entity.type
_entity.pdbx_description
1 polymer ?
#
loop_
_entity_poly.entity_id
_entity_poly.type
_entity_poly.pdbx_seq_one_letter_code
_entity_poly.pdbx_strand_id
1 'polypeptide(L)'
;MRALTGVCVLLVLAGQGACVSPATTSAVDPRDAAHAWRVRRAPYFDSNWGVDIVGVKLVSSGWMLQFKYRVTDPDKAKALLDSHAKPYLIDEASGAKLAVPALENIGELRQTAAPEQGRTYYMIFGNANQIVKRGNRINIEIGRFVADDLIVE
;
A
#
# COMPACT_ATOMS: atom_id res chain seq x y z
N MET A 1 -28.00 -7.50 82.84
CA MET A 1 -28.72 -7.36 81.55
C MET A 1 -28.16 -6.16 80.80
N ARG A 2 -27.48 -6.40 79.66
CA ARG A 2 -27.08 -5.50 78.55
C ARG A 2 -25.96 -6.23 77.77
N ALA A 3 -26.34 -7.02 76.75
CA ALA A 3 -26.20 -6.74 75.31
C ALA A 3 -24.73 -6.89 74.83
N LEU A 4 -24.32 -8.04 74.28
CA LEU A 4 -24.34 -8.51 72.87
C LEU A 4 -23.39 -7.74 71.91
N THR A 5 -22.78 -8.52 71.01
CA THR A 5 -22.03 -8.16 69.77
C THR A 5 -20.62 -7.60 69.95
N GLY A 6 -19.60 -7.97 69.19
CA GLY A 6 -19.52 -8.86 68.03
C GLY A 6 -18.05 -9.05 67.65
N VAL A 7 -17.76 -10.25 67.16
CA VAL A 7 -16.47 -10.70 66.62
C VAL A 7 -16.18 -9.93 65.33
N CYS A 8 -14.94 -9.45 65.15
CA CYS A 8 -14.45 -9.01 63.84
C CYS A 8 -13.02 -9.51 63.67
N VAL A 9 -12.89 -10.73 63.15
CA VAL A 9 -11.64 -11.28 62.63
C VAL A 9 -11.50 -10.74 61.21
N LEU A 10 -10.46 -9.94 60.96
CA LEU A 10 -10.09 -9.50 59.61
C LEU A 10 -8.70 -10.06 59.29
N LEU A 11 -8.72 -11.18 58.60
CA LEU A 11 -7.59 -11.82 57.94
C LEU A 11 -7.60 -11.30 56.49
N VAL A 12 -6.68 -10.40 56.13
CA VAL A 12 -6.52 -9.96 54.74
C VAL A 12 -5.29 -10.62 54.16
N LEU A 13 -5.55 -11.55 53.24
CA LEU A 13 -4.60 -12.25 52.41
C LEU A 13 -4.04 -11.33 51.31
N ALA A 14 -2.79 -11.60 50.94
CA ALA A 14 -2.00 -10.91 49.94
C ALA A 14 -2.63 -10.85 48.55
N GLY A 15 -2.46 -9.70 47.86
CA GLY A 15 -2.73 -9.55 46.44
C GLY A 15 -1.55 -8.86 45.74
N GLN A 16 -0.62 -9.65 45.20
CA GLN A 16 0.44 -9.16 44.32
C GLN A 16 -0.16 -8.88 42.94
N GLY A 17 -0.55 -7.62 42.70
CA GLY A 17 -0.93 -7.15 41.37
C GLY A 17 0.33 -6.92 40.52
N ALA A 18 0.84 -7.96 39.89
CA ALA A 18 1.80 -7.81 38.80
C ALA A 18 1.07 -7.18 37.61
N CYS A 19 1.29 -5.88 37.40
CA CYS A 19 0.86 -5.17 36.20
C CYS A 19 1.64 -5.74 35.00
N VAL A 20 1.12 -6.78 34.36
CA VAL A 20 1.56 -7.17 33.03
C VAL A 20 0.97 -6.14 32.07
N SER A 21 1.77 -5.14 31.71
CA SER A 21 1.43 -4.22 30.63
C SER A 21 1.34 -5.01 29.32
N PRO A 22 0.28 -4.85 28.51
CA PRO A 22 0.22 -5.48 27.20
C PRO A 22 1.34 -4.90 26.34
N ALA A 23 2.16 -5.78 25.77
CA ALA A 23 3.17 -5.41 24.80
C ALA A 23 2.49 -4.64 23.66
N THR A 24 2.89 -3.38 23.47
CA THR A 24 2.51 -2.59 22.30
C THR A 24 3.06 -3.32 21.07
N THR A 25 2.20 -3.98 20.30
CA THR A 25 2.51 -4.29 18.90
C THR A 25 2.72 -2.95 18.21
N SER A 26 3.97 -2.52 18.08
CA SER A 26 4.32 -1.36 17.27
C SER A 26 3.79 -1.60 15.86
N ALA A 27 2.83 -0.79 15.44
CA ALA A 27 2.35 -0.80 14.06
C ALA A 27 3.56 -0.58 13.14
N VAL A 28 3.81 -1.51 12.21
CA VAL A 28 4.91 -1.43 11.23
C VAL A 28 4.75 -0.13 10.43
N ASP A 29 5.81 0.67 10.27
CA ASP A 29 5.77 1.88 9.45
C ASP A 29 5.36 1.51 8.01
N PRO A 30 4.35 2.18 7.42
CA PRO A 30 3.96 1.99 6.03
C PRO A 30 5.13 1.99 5.04
N ARG A 31 6.17 2.80 5.28
CA ARG A 31 7.37 2.83 4.42
C ARG A 31 8.15 1.52 4.49
N ASP A 32 8.34 0.98 5.69
CA ASP A 32 9.06 -0.29 5.88
C ASP A 32 8.25 -1.45 5.30
N ALA A 33 6.93 -1.42 5.47
CA ALA A 33 6.01 -2.38 4.86
C ALA A 33 6.07 -2.32 3.31
N ALA A 34 6.07 -1.12 2.73
CA ALA A 34 6.21 -0.91 1.29
C ALA A 34 7.57 -1.39 0.76
N HIS A 35 8.65 -1.10 1.48
CA HIS A 35 9.99 -1.58 1.12
C HIS A 35 10.07 -3.11 1.17
N ALA A 36 9.57 -3.73 2.24
CA ALA A 36 9.55 -5.17 2.38
C ALA A 36 8.70 -5.85 1.30
N TRP A 37 7.55 -5.26 0.92
CA TRP A 37 6.76 -5.72 -0.21
C TRP A 37 7.57 -5.70 -1.50
N ARG A 38 8.23 -4.57 -1.79
CA ARG A 38 9.03 -4.42 -3.02
C ARG A 38 10.15 -5.44 -3.09
N VAL A 39 10.93 -5.61 -2.02
CA VAL A 39 12.05 -6.56 -2.00
C VAL A 39 11.55 -7.98 -2.26
N ARG A 40 10.44 -8.39 -1.65
CA ARG A 40 9.89 -9.75 -1.86
C ARG A 40 9.34 -9.94 -3.27
N ARG A 41 8.73 -8.92 -3.87
CA ARG A 41 8.01 -9.02 -5.14
C ARG A 41 8.84 -8.63 -6.37
N ALA A 42 9.94 -7.90 -6.21
CA ALA A 42 10.76 -7.42 -7.31
C ALA A 42 11.18 -8.52 -8.30
N PRO A 43 11.66 -9.71 -7.87
CA PRO A 43 12.05 -10.78 -8.81
C PRO A 43 10.91 -11.25 -9.71
N TYR A 44 9.67 -11.26 -9.20
CA TYR A 44 8.49 -11.64 -9.96
C TYR A 44 8.18 -10.64 -11.06
N PHE A 45 8.20 -9.34 -10.76
CA PHE A 45 7.90 -8.30 -11.75
C PHE A 45 9.02 -8.12 -12.77
N ASP A 46 10.28 -8.26 -12.33
CA ASP A 46 11.44 -8.23 -13.21
C ASP A 46 11.38 -9.37 -14.24
N SER A 47 11.20 -10.61 -13.75
CA SER A 47 11.24 -11.81 -14.61
C SER A 47 10.07 -11.88 -15.58
N ASN A 48 8.84 -11.55 -15.14
CA ASN A 48 7.62 -11.75 -15.92
C ASN A 48 7.21 -10.52 -16.74
N TRP A 49 7.55 -9.32 -16.27
CA TRP A 49 7.04 -8.07 -16.84
C TRP A 49 8.15 -7.10 -17.24
N GLY A 50 9.43 -7.41 -16.95
CA GLY A 50 10.54 -6.54 -17.31
C GLY A 50 10.50 -5.19 -16.61
N VAL A 51 9.96 -5.16 -15.38
CA VAL A 51 9.87 -3.93 -14.60
C VAL A 51 10.20 -4.15 -13.13
N ASP A 52 10.86 -3.17 -12.55
CA ASP A 52 11.01 -3.02 -11.11
C ASP A 52 10.01 -1.97 -10.61
N ILE A 53 9.01 -2.41 -9.85
CA ILE A 53 8.00 -1.52 -9.29
C ILE A 53 8.64 -0.65 -8.21
N VAL A 54 8.59 0.67 -8.41
CA VAL A 54 9.20 1.61 -7.49
C VAL A 54 8.36 1.81 -6.25
N GLY A 55 7.04 1.92 -6.43
CA GLY A 55 6.07 2.10 -5.36
C GLY A 55 4.88 2.97 -5.77
N VAL A 56 3.98 3.20 -4.82
CA VAL A 56 2.83 4.10 -4.95
C VAL A 56 2.89 5.14 -3.85
N LYS A 57 2.72 6.42 -4.22
CA LYS A 57 2.77 7.54 -3.27
C LYS A 57 1.55 8.42 -3.41
N LEU A 58 1.08 8.96 -2.29
CA LEU A 58 0.15 10.09 -2.32
C LEU A 58 0.87 11.34 -2.84
N VAL A 59 0.24 12.03 -3.78
CA VAL A 59 0.69 13.31 -4.35
C VAL A 59 -0.47 14.30 -4.36
N SER A 60 -0.21 15.57 -4.69
CA SER A 60 -1.23 16.63 -4.67
C SER A 60 -2.02 16.65 -3.36
N SER A 61 -1.32 16.66 -2.23
CA SER A 61 -1.91 16.62 -0.88
C SER A 61 -2.91 15.46 -0.68
N GLY A 62 -2.70 14.32 -1.35
CA GLY A 62 -3.52 13.12 -1.23
C GLY A 62 -4.69 13.06 -2.20
N TRP A 63 -4.90 14.07 -3.04
CA TRP A 63 -5.92 14.05 -4.09
C TRP A 63 -5.57 13.16 -5.28
N MET A 64 -4.32 12.71 -5.35
CA MET A 64 -3.86 11.82 -6.41
C MET A 64 -2.86 10.79 -5.87
N LEU A 65 -2.72 9.68 -6.57
CA LEU A 65 -1.68 8.67 -6.33
C LEU A 65 -0.76 8.60 -7.53
N GLN A 66 0.54 8.50 -7.28
CA GLN A 66 1.55 8.28 -8.30
C GLN A 66 2.12 6.88 -8.17
N PHE A 67 1.83 6.01 -9.14
CA PHE A 67 2.49 4.71 -9.30
C PHE A 67 3.75 4.89 -10.12
N LYS A 68 4.89 4.36 -9.65
CA LYS A 68 6.19 4.43 -10.35
C LYS A 68 6.75 3.04 -10.60
N TYR A 69 7.38 2.85 -11.75
CA TYR A 69 8.12 1.64 -12.10
C TYR A 69 9.31 1.97 -13.01
N ARG A 70 10.35 1.16 -12.96
CA ARG A 70 11.53 1.24 -13.83
C ARG A 70 11.51 0.06 -14.80
N VAL A 71 11.80 0.32 -16.08
CA VAL A 71 11.95 -0.74 -17.07
C VAL A 71 13.30 -1.44 -16.87
N THR A 72 13.28 -2.75 -16.77
CA THR A 72 14.47 -3.62 -16.71
C THR A 72 14.65 -4.41 -18.01
N ASP A 73 13.55 -4.79 -18.66
CA ASP A 73 13.50 -5.46 -19.96
C ASP A 73 12.43 -4.78 -20.85
N PRO A 74 12.84 -4.03 -21.89
CA PRO A 74 11.93 -3.34 -22.80
C PRO A 74 10.91 -4.22 -23.50
N ASP A 75 11.27 -5.45 -23.86
CA ASP A 75 10.39 -6.32 -24.65
C ASP A 75 9.23 -6.85 -23.81
N LYS A 76 9.50 -7.18 -22.55
CA LYS A 76 8.47 -7.59 -21.60
C LYS A 76 7.61 -6.42 -21.11
N ALA A 77 8.22 -5.23 -20.95
CA ALA A 77 7.54 -4.05 -20.42
C ALA A 77 6.48 -3.45 -21.36
N LYS A 78 6.44 -3.86 -22.64
CA LYS A 78 5.47 -3.37 -23.64
C LYS A 78 4.02 -3.47 -23.15
N ALA A 79 3.68 -4.50 -22.38
CA ALA A 79 2.32 -4.70 -21.87
C ALA A 79 1.84 -3.58 -20.93
N LEU A 80 2.74 -2.89 -20.22
CA LEU A 80 2.40 -1.77 -19.33
C LEU A 80 2.28 -0.44 -20.09
N LEU A 81 2.88 -0.34 -21.29
CA LEU A 81 2.86 0.86 -22.13
C LEU A 81 1.79 0.79 -23.23
N ASP A 82 1.09 -0.34 -23.37
CA ASP A 82 -0.02 -0.51 -24.30
C ASP A 82 -1.08 0.59 -24.08
N SER A 83 -1.34 1.37 -25.13
CA SER A 83 -2.28 2.49 -25.14
C SER A 83 -3.74 2.03 -25.02
N HIS A 84 -4.03 0.77 -25.34
CA HIS A 84 -5.36 0.19 -25.22
C HIS A 84 -5.64 -0.35 -23.80
N ALA A 85 -4.59 -0.62 -23.02
CA ALA A 85 -4.72 -1.13 -21.67
C ALA A 85 -5.11 0.00 -20.71
N LYS A 86 -6.36 -0.02 -20.21
CA LYS A 86 -6.83 0.95 -19.22
C LYS A 86 -6.26 0.62 -17.83
N PRO A 87 -5.45 1.51 -17.24
CA PRO A 87 -4.91 1.30 -15.91
C PRO A 87 -5.94 1.65 -14.83
N TYR A 88 -5.97 0.84 -13.76
CA TYR A 88 -6.79 1.07 -12.58
C TYR A 88 -5.99 0.81 -11.31
N LEU A 89 -6.30 1.59 -10.28
CA LEU A 89 -5.87 1.36 -8.91
C LEU A 89 -7.09 0.95 -8.09
N ILE A 90 -7.02 -0.17 -7.37
CA ILE A 90 -8.10 -0.68 -6.54
C ILE A 90 -7.67 -0.62 -5.09
N ASP A 91 -8.41 0.09 -4.25
CA ASP A 91 -8.23 0.05 -2.81
C ASP A 91 -8.83 -1.23 -2.23
N GLU A 92 -8.05 -2.04 -1.51
CA GLU A 92 -8.53 -3.34 -1.00
C GLU A 92 -9.59 -3.19 0.08
N ALA A 93 -9.48 -2.14 0.91
CA ALA A 93 -10.37 -1.95 2.05
C ALA A 93 -11.77 -1.50 1.62
N SER A 94 -11.86 -0.58 0.66
CA SER A 94 -13.12 -0.02 0.17
C SER A 94 -13.63 -0.66 -1.12
N GLY A 95 -12.78 -1.39 -1.86
CA GLY A 95 -13.06 -1.85 -3.22
C GLY A 95 -13.13 -0.71 -4.25
N ALA A 96 -12.76 0.52 -3.87
CA ALA A 96 -12.83 1.67 -4.76
C ALA A 96 -11.89 1.50 -5.95
N LYS A 97 -12.44 1.59 -7.16
CA LYS A 97 -11.68 1.51 -8.42
C LYS A 97 -11.41 2.90 -8.96
N LEU A 98 -10.15 3.31 -8.88
CA LEU A 98 -9.64 4.63 -9.20
C LEU A 98 -9.00 4.58 -10.58
N ALA A 99 -9.49 5.40 -11.49
CA ALA A 99 -8.96 5.50 -12.85
C ALA A 99 -7.91 6.62 -12.94
N VAL A 100 -7.09 6.55 -13.98
CA VAL A 100 -6.26 7.69 -14.40
C VAL A 100 -7.21 8.82 -14.83
N PRO A 101 -7.06 10.05 -14.29
CA PRO A 101 -7.84 11.19 -14.74
C PRO A 101 -7.67 11.36 -16.26
N ALA A 102 -8.75 11.68 -16.98
CA ALA A 102 -8.74 11.81 -18.44
C ALA A 102 -7.82 12.94 -18.99
N LEU A 103 -7.07 13.61 -18.12
CA LEU A 103 -6.24 14.78 -18.39
C LEU A 103 -4.86 14.61 -17.75
N GLU A 104 -4.08 13.66 -18.26
CA GLU A 104 -2.65 13.87 -18.50
C GLU A 104 -2.12 12.63 -19.19
N ASN A 105 -1.75 12.85 -20.46
CA ASN A 105 -0.72 12.11 -21.14
C ASN A 105 0.29 11.54 -20.13
N ILE A 106 0.28 10.23 -19.89
CA ILE A 106 1.45 9.53 -19.37
C ILE A 106 2.47 9.59 -20.50
N GLY A 107 3.09 10.77 -20.63
CA GLY A 107 3.77 11.26 -21.80
C GLY A 107 2.88 11.33 -23.06
N GLU A 108 2.93 12.44 -23.77
CA GLU A 108 2.66 12.45 -25.22
C GLU A 108 3.56 11.39 -25.93
N LEU A 109 4.58 10.89 -25.21
CA LEU A 109 5.46 9.74 -25.45
C LEU A 109 4.79 8.35 -25.43
N ARG A 110 3.61 8.15 -24.83
CA ARG A 110 2.92 6.84 -24.86
C ARG A 110 2.43 6.48 -26.26
N GLN A 111 2.27 7.46 -27.16
CA GLN A 111 1.68 7.22 -28.47
C GLN A 111 2.64 6.60 -29.48
N THR A 112 3.95 6.56 -29.24
CA THR A 112 4.91 6.15 -30.29
C THR A 112 6.24 5.52 -29.84
N ALA A 113 6.64 5.59 -28.56
CA ALA A 113 7.97 5.15 -28.14
C ALA A 113 7.98 3.77 -27.47
N ALA A 114 8.89 2.90 -27.92
CA ALA A 114 9.19 1.63 -27.24
C ALA A 114 9.69 1.90 -25.80
N PRO A 115 9.43 0.99 -24.83
CA PRO A 115 9.96 1.14 -23.48
C PRO A 115 11.48 1.26 -23.50
N GLU A 116 12.05 2.19 -22.74
CA GLU A 116 13.49 2.39 -22.67
C GLU A 116 14.09 1.70 -21.45
N GLN A 117 15.10 0.86 -21.65
CA GLN A 117 15.75 0.15 -20.55
C GLN A 117 16.33 1.12 -19.53
N GLY A 118 16.11 0.86 -18.25
CA GLY A 118 16.56 1.69 -17.14
C GLY A 118 15.73 2.96 -16.94
N ARG A 119 14.81 3.33 -17.84
CA ARG A 119 13.98 4.52 -17.66
C ARG A 119 12.87 4.26 -16.63
N THR A 120 12.59 5.28 -15.83
CA THR A 120 11.50 5.25 -14.84
C THR A 120 10.27 5.96 -15.41
N TYR A 121 9.14 5.28 -15.36
CA TYR A 121 7.84 5.78 -15.79
C TYR A 121 6.91 5.92 -14.58
N TYR A 122 5.84 6.70 -14.76
CA TYR A 122 4.84 6.88 -13.72
C TYR A 122 3.42 7.00 -14.29
N MET A 123 2.42 6.68 -13.47
CA MET A 123 1.00 6.86 -13.76
C MET A 123 0.35 7.61 -12.59
N ILE A 124 -0.54 8.54 -12.89
CA ILE A 124 -1.28 9.32 -11.89
C ILE A 124 -2.73 8.85 -11.84
N PHE A 125 -3.22 8.50 -10.65
CA PHE A 125 -4.61 8.11 -10.39
C PHE A 125 -5.28 9.17 -9.55
N GLY A 126 -6.52 9.54 -9.89
CA GLY A 126 -7.31 10.44 -9.05
C GLY A 126 -7.74 9.75 -7.77
N ASN A 127 -7.64 10.43 -6.63
CA ASN A 127 -8.08 9.95 -5.32
C ASN A 127 -9.24 10.82 -4.81
N ALA A 128 -10.40 10.70 -5.47
CA ALA A 128 -11.59 11.44 -5.10
C ALA A 128 -11.95 11.17 -3.64
N ASN A 129 -12.29 12.23 -2.90
CA ASN A 129 -12.60 12.18 -1.47
C ASN A 129 -11.48 11.61 -0.58
N GLN A 130 -10.25 11.51 -1.10
CA GLN A 130 -9.08 11.00 -0.37
C GLN A 130 -9.32 9.62 0.27
N ILE A 131 -10.02 8.73 -0.45
CA ILE A 131 -10.38 7.39 0.03
C ILE A 131 -9.13 6.58 0.36
N VAL A 132 -8.12 6.64 -0.52
CA VAL A 132 -6.84 5.97 -0.30
C VAL A 132 -5.96 6.81 0.60
N LYS A 133 -5.39 6.17 1.63
CA LYS A 133 -4.48 6.80 2.60
C LYS A 133 -3.13 6.09 2.63
N ARG A 134 -2.14 6.75 3.22
CA ARG A 134 -0.84 6.13 3.49
C ARG A 134 -1.05 4.88 4.35
N GLY A 135 -0.39 3.79 3.97
CA GLY A 135 -0.51 2.48 4.61
C GLY A 135 -1.64 1.60 4.08
N ASN A 136 -2.54 2.12 3.24
CA ASN A 136 -3.54 1.28 2.58
C ASN A 136 -2.87 0.26 1.66
N ARG A 137 -3.51 -0.91 1.54
CA ARG A 137 -3.21 -1.92 0.53
C ARG A 137 -4.02 -1.65 -0.73
N ILE A 138 -3.35 -1.70 -1.86
CA ILE A 138 -3.93 -1.42 -3.16
C ILE A 138 -3.45 -2.43 -4.20
N ASN A 139 -4.26 -2.61 -5.24
CA ASN A 139 -3.89 -3.38 -6.42
C ASN A 139 -3.79 -2.45 -7.64
N ILE A 140 -2.81 -2.68 -8.50
CA ILE A 140 -2.68 -2.03 -9.80
C ILE A 140 -3.04 -3.05 -10.89
N GLU A 141 -4.01 -2.70 -11.73
CA GLU A 141 -4.41 -3.48 -12.90
C GLU A 141 -4.13 -2.69 -14.17
N ILE A 142 -3.36 -3.24 -15.11
CA ILE A 142 -3.07 -2.64 -16.41
C ILE A 142 -3.19 -3.73 -17.48
N GLY A 143 -4.37 -3.87 -18.09
CA GLY A 143 -4.63 -4.97 -19.02
C GLY A 143 -4.45 -6.32 -18.32
N ARG A 144 -3.41 -7.08 -18.69
CA ARG A 144 -3.06 -8.37 -18.05
C ARG A 144 -2.08 -8.23 -16.87
N PHE A 145 -1.43 -7.08 -16.73
CA PHE A 145 -0.51 -6.83 -15.63
C PHE A 145 -1.31 -6.59 -14.36
N VAL A 146 -0.95 -7.32 -13.31
CA VAL A 146 -1.51 -7.15 -11.97
C VAL A 146 -0.36 -7.06 -10.98
N ALA A 147 -0.40 -6.01 -10.16
CA ALA A 147 0.46 -5.87 -8.99
C ALA A 147 -0.42 -5.74 -7.76
N ASP A 148 -0.38 -6.74 -6.90
CA ASP A 148 -1.24 -6.96 -5.74
C ASP A 148 -0.53 -6.63 -4.42
N ASP A 149 -1.31 -6.29 -3.39
CA ASP A 149 -0.84 -6.02 -2.03
C ASP A 149 0.15 -4.85 -1.89
N LEU A 150 0.13 -3.89 -2.81
CA LEU A 150 1.02 -2.72 -2.74
C LEU A 150 0.65 -1.86 -1.55
N ILE A 151 1.66 -1.39 -0.83
CA ILE A 151 1.46 -0.46 0.29
C ILE A 151 1.69 0.97 -0.19
N VAL A 152 0.74 1.85 0.10
CA VAL A 152 0.84 3.27 -0.22
C VAL A 152 1.78 3.98 0.76
N GLU A 153 2.80 4.65 0.22
CA GLU A 153 3.71 5.51 0.98
C GLU A 153 3.20 6.95 1.15
#